data_AF-A0AAV5SMQ0-F1
#
_entry.id   AF-A0AAV5SMQ0-F1
#
_cell.length_a   1.000
_cell.length_b   1.000
_cell.length_c   1.000
_cell.angle_alpha   90.00
_cell.angle_beta   90.00
_cell.angle_gamma   90.00
#
_symmetry.space_group_name_H-M   'P 1'
#
loop_
_entity.id
_entity.type
_entity.pdbx_description
1 polymer ?
#
loop_
_entity_poly.entity_id
_entity_poly.type
_entity_poly.pdbx_seq_one_letter_code
_entity_poly.pdbx_strand_id
1 'polypeptide(L)'
;SSFLSSAKLSLASSPWPSGAYCIMQAGNTCPPSFSPNELKLSVPQEILPGMSDQAGNTLIKLGKAGNSFLVSSSYDNIYTVGLTFCCKTS
;
A
#
# COMPACT_ATOMS: atom_id res chain seq x y z
N SER A 1 35.62 45.50 -6.39
CA SER A 1 36.13 44.34 -5.64
C SER A 1 35.00 43.38 -5.39
N SER A 2 35.05 42.26 -6.09
CA SER A 2 34.03 41.21 -6.14
C SER A 2 33.98 40.45 -4.82
N PHE A 3 32.80 40.17 -4.27
CA PHE A 3 32.60 38.98 -3.43
C PHE A 3 31.18 38.44 -3.68
N LEU A 4 31.11 37.40 -4.51
CA LEU A 4 29.99 36.48 -4.58
C LEU A 4 29.88 35.79 -3.22
N SER A 5 28.79 36.01 -2.49
CA SER A 5 28.44 35.16 -1.35
C SER A 5 27.55 34.04 -1.86
N SER A 6 28.15 32.86 -1.99
CA SER A 6 27.55 31.62 -2.46
C SER A 6 26.21 31.37 -1.78
N ALA A 7 25.16 31.22 -2.59
CA ALA A 7 23.91 30.62 -2.17
C ALA A 7 24.23 29.21 -1.64
N LYS A 8 24.13 29.01 -0.32
CA LYS A 8 24.00 27.67 0.27
C LYS A 8 22.64 27.15 -0.18
N LEU A 9 22.63 26.40 -1.28
CA LEU A 9 21.53 25.52 -1.63
C LEU A 9 21.40 24.54 -0.45
N SER A 10 20.42 24.74 0.41
CA SER A 10 20.08 23.73 1.41
C SER A 10 19.67 22.49 0.62
N LEU A 11 20.51 21.46 0.62
CA LEU A 11 20.07 20.13 0.26
C LEU A 11 18.92 19.84 1.21
N ALA A 12 17.70 19.84 0.69
CA ALA A 12 16.54 19.40 1.43
C ALA A 12 16.82 17.95 1.84
N SER A 13 17.29 17.77 3.08
CA SER A 13 17.43 16.44 3.67
C SER A 13 16.06 15.82 3.57
N SER A 14 15.96 14.70 2.86
CA SER A 14 14.73 13.93 2.82
C SER A 14 14.25 13.76 4.27
N PRO A 15 12.97 14.00 4.60
CA PRO A 15 12.48 13.88 5.98
C PRO A 15 12.58 12.45 6.53
N TRP A 16 13.01 11.49 5.71
CA TRP A 16 13.15 10.08 6.05
C TRP A 16 14.61 9.78 6.46
N PRO A 17 14.83 9.10 7.61
CA PRO A 17 16.15 8.60 7.98
C PRO A 17 16.68 7.60 6.94
N SER A 18 17.97 7.27 6.99
CA SER A 18 18.52 6.18 6.17
C SER A 18 17.88 4.84 6.53
N GLY A 19 17.54 4.04 5.52
CA GLY A 19 16.89 2.74 5.71
C GLY A 19 16.01 2.33 4.52
N ALA A 20 15.56 1.08 4.54
CA ALA A 20 14.53 0.60 3.62
C ALA A 20 13.15 0.90 4.20
N TYR A 21 12.26 1.47 3.38
CA TYR A 21 10.91 1.83 3.80
C TYR A 21 9.90 1.33 2.80
N CYS A 22 8.80 0.78 3.28
CA CYS A 22 7.61 0.49 2.49
C CYS A 22 6.42 1.19 3.14
N ILE A 23 5.69 1.97 2.35
CA ILE A 23 4.44 2.62 2.76
C ILE A 23 3.29 2.02 1.97
N MET A 24 2.12 1.87 2.59
CA MET A 24 0.93 1.43 1.86
C MET A 24 0.59 2.45 0.77
N GLN A 25 0.32 1.96 -0.44
CA GLN A 25 -0.02 2.83 -1.55
C GLN A 25 -1.49 3.27 -1.45
N ALA A 26 -1.70 4.52 -1.01
CA ALA A 26 -2.99 5.17 -1.05
C ALA A 26 -3.17 5.88 -2.41
N GLY A 27 -3.83 5.23 -3.36
CA GLY A 27 -4.06 5.76 -4.72
C GLY A 27 -3.17 5.11 -5.77
N ASN A 28 -3.00 5.76 -6.93
CA ASN A 28 -2.46 5.11 -8.13
C ASN A 28 -0.95 5.31 -8.34
N THR A 29 -0.31 6.22 -7.60
CA THR A 29 1.08 6.64 -7.87
C THR A 29 1.95 6.57 -6.62
N CYS A 30 3.19 6.10 -6.74
CA CYS A 30 4.16 6.16 -5.65
C CYS A 30 4.82 7.54 -5.55
N PRO A 31 5.19 8.00 -4.34
CA PRO A 31 5.97 9.22 -4.19
C PRO A 31 7.32 9.13 -4.92
N PRO A 32 7.96 10.27 -5.23
CA PRO A 32 9.29 10.28 -5.83
C PRO A 32 10.29 9.43 -5.03
N SER A 33 11.13 8.67 -5.73
CA SER A 33 12.12 7.72 -5.16
C SER A 33 11.55 6.45 -4.52
N PHE A 34 10.26 6.15 -4.67
CA PHE A 34 9.67 4.87 -4.29
C PHE A 34 9.21 4.10 -5.54
N SER A 35 9.22 2.77 -5.47
CA SER A 35 8.73 1.88 -6.53
C SER A 35 7.59 0.99 -6.00
N PRO A 36 6.57 0.69 -6.82
CA PRO A 36 5.47 -0.17 -6.41
C PRO A 36 5.96 -1.61 -6.20
N ASN A 37 5.45 -2.24 -5.15
CA ASN A 37 5.62 -3.66 -4.85
C ASN A 37 4.30 -4.22 -4.32
N GLU A 38 4.08 -5.52 -4.44
CA GLU A 38 2.83 -6.18 -4.05
C GLU A 38 3.08 -7.34 -3.10
N LEU A 39 2.26 -7.44 -2.06
CA LEU A 39 2.17 -8.60 -1.18
C LEU A 39 0.78 -9.22 -1.32
N LYS A 40 0.73 -10.53 -1.52
CA LYS A 40 -0.51 -11.30 -1.58
C LYS A 40 -0.60 -12.25 -0.40
N LEU A 41 -1.72 -12.21 0.31
CA LEU A 41 -2.05 -13.18 1.35
C LEU A 41 -3.32 -13.92 0.93
N SER A 42 -3.21 -15.24 0.80
CA SER A 42 -4.34 -16.11 0.49
C SER A 42 -4.69 -16.96 1.72
N VAL A 43 -5.96 -16.94 2.13
CA VAL A 43 -6.46 -17.68 3.29
C VAL A 43 -7.73 -18.47 2.92
N PRO A 44 -7.94 -19.68 3.46
CA PRO A 44 -9.18 -20.43 3.27
C PRO A 44 -10.42 -19.63 3.70
N GLN A 45 -11.54 -19.85 3.00
CA GLN A 45 -12.81 -19.20 3.32
C GLN A 45 -13.59 -20.04 4.34
N GLU A 46 -13.71 -19.51 5.56
CA GLU A 46 -14.65 -20.03 6.57
C GLU A 46 -15.97 -19.25 6.59
N ILE A 47 -15.92 -17.98 6.17
CA ILE A 47 -17.07 -17.08 6.05
C ILE A 47 -17.26 -16.80 4.57
N LEU A 48 -18.47 -16.95 4.03
CA LEU A 48 -18.77 -16.72 2.61
C LEU A 48 -19.13 -15.25 2.31
N PRO A 49 -18.88 -14.76 1.08
CA PRO A 49 -19.31 -13.42 0.68
C PRO A 49 -20.83 -13.27 0.83
N GLY A 50 -21.28 -12.17 1.44
CA GLY A 50 -22.70 -11.90 1.65
C GLY A 50 -23.27 -12.45 2.97
N MET A 51 -22.49 -13.17 3.78
CA MET A 51 -22.87 -13.45 5.16
C MET A 51 -22.90 -12.15 5.97
N SER A 52 -23.87 -12.04 6.88
CA SER A 52 -24.04 -10.90 7.79
C SER A 52 -24.00 -11.31 9.25
N ASP A 53 -23.63 -10.37 10.12
CA ASP A 53 -23.80 -10.51 11.57
C ASP A 53 -25.29 -10.39 11.98
N GLN A 54 -25.56 -10.52 13.29
CA GLN A 54 -26.91 -10.38 13.83
C GLN A 54 -27.52 -8.97 13.65
N ALA A 55 -26.69 -7.96 13.40
CA ALA A 55 -27.11 -6.60 13.10
C ALA A 55 -27.32 -6.36 11.59
N GLY A 56 -27.10 -7.38 10.75
CA GLY A 56 -27.25 -7.31 9.29
C GLY A 56 -26.01 -6.77 8.56
N ASN A 57 -24.92 -6.47 9.25
CA ASN A 57 -23.70 -5.98 8.62
C ASN A 57 -22.98 -7.12 7.91
N THR A 58 -22.61 -6.90 6.65
CA THR A 58 -21.86 -7.88 5.87
C THR A 58 -20.47 -8.12 6.50
N LEU A 59 -20.15 -9.38 6.77
CA LEU A 59 -18.92 -9.79 7.43
C LEU A 59 -17.69 -9.64 6.53
N ILE A 60 -17.84 -9.88 5.22
CA ILE A 60 -16.78 -9.77 4.22
C ILE A 60 -17.24 -8.86 3.08
N LYS A 61 -16.53 -7.76 2.87
CA LYS A 61 -16.76 -6.85 1.75
C LYS A 61 -15.65 -6.99 0.71
N LEU A 62 -15.96 -7.65 -0.39
CA LEU A 62 -15.06 -7.74 -1.54
C LEU A 62 -14.94 -6.39 -2.25
N GLY A 63 -13.81 -6.17 -2.94
CA GLY A 63 -13.61 -4.99 -3.77
C GLY A 63 -12.21 -4.42 -3.69
N LYS A 64 -12.08 -3.14 -4.06
CA LYS A 64 -10.82 -2.39 -4.06
C LYS A 64 -10.88 -1.21 -3.11
N ALA A 65 -9.77 -0.91 -2.47
CA ALA A 65 -9.54 0.28 -1.68
C ALA A 65 -8.18 0.88 -2.11
N GLY A 66 -8.23 1.87 -3.00
CA GLY A 66 -7.04 2.31 -3.73
C GLY A 66 -6.50 1.19 -4.62
N ASN A 67 -5.21 0.88 -4.48
CA ASN A 67 -4.56 -0.22 -5.20
C ASN A 67 -4.65 -1.57 -4.47
N SER A 68 -5.00 -1.57 -3.19
CA SER A 68 -5.25 -2.79 -2.43
C SER A 68 -6.62 -3.39 -2.79
N PHE A 69 -6.73 -4.71 -2.72
CA PHE A 69 -7.95 -5.42 -3.08
C PHE A 69 -8.18 -6.65 -2.22
N LEU A 70 -9.45 -7.01 -2.09
CA LEU A 70 -9.90 -8.28 -1.54
C LEU A 70 -10.80 -8.97 -2.57
N VAL A 71 -10.38 -10.17 -2.98
CA VAL A 71 -11.12 -11.03 -3.91
C VAL A 71 -11.31 -12.41 -3.33
N SER A 72 -12.30 -13.13 -3.84
CA SER A 72 -12.57 -14.52 -3.51
C SER A 72 -12.41 -15.41 -4.75
N SER A 73 -11.75 -16.55 -4.61
CA SER A 73 -11.82 -17.65 -5.58
C SER A 73 -12.77 -18.71 -5.04
N SER A 74 -13.91 -18.91 -5.70
CA SER A 74 -14.89 -19.94 -5.33
C SER A 74 -14.41 -21.35 -5.68
N TYR A 75 -13.52 -21.48 -6.68
CA TYR A 75 -12.93 -22.76 -7.06
C TYR A 75 -11.94 -23.26 -6.01
N ASP A 76 -11.07 -22.37 -5.53
CA ASP A 76 -10.06 -22.70 -4.52
C ASP A 76 -10.58 -22.54 -3.09
N ASN A 77 -11.77 -21.96 -2.92
CA ASN A 77 -12.37 -21.60 -1.63
C ASN A 77 -11.42 -20.76 -0.77
N ILE A 78 -10.79 -19.75 -1.37
CA ILE A 78 -9.84 -18.83 -0.69
C ILE A 78 -10.23 -17.37 -0.87
N TYR A 79 -9.97 -16.57 0.17
CA TYR A 79 -9.82 -15.12 0.06
C TYR A 79 -8.38 -14.77 -0.28
N THR A 80 -8.19 -13.85 -1.22
CA THR A 80 -6.89 -13.26 -1.51
C THR A 80 -6.94 -11.76 -1.26
N VAL A 81 -6.12 -11.32 -0.32
CA VAL A 81 -5.85 -9.90 -0.05
C VAL A 81 -4.58 -9.54 -0.80
N GLY A 82 -4.69 -8.62 -1.76
CA GLY A 82 -3.55 -7.96 -2.39
C GLY A 82 -3.32 -6.60 -1.74
N LEU A 83 -2.14 -6.38 -1.21
CA LEU A 83 -1.70 -5.09 -0.67
C LEU A 83 -0.58 -4.54 -1.54
N THR A 84 -0.79 -3.32 -2.05
CA THR A 84 0.25 -2.61 -2.80
C THR A 84 0.98 -1.64 -1.88
N PHE A 85 2.31 -1.67 -1.95
CA PHE A 85 3.19 -0.81 -1.21
C PHE A 85 4.08 -0.02 -2.16
N CYS A 86 4.46 1.17 -1.76
CA CYS A 86 5.55 1.90 -2.37
C CYS A 86 6.78 1.67 -1.49
N CYS A 87 7.82 1.05 -2.06
CA CYS A 87 9.06 0.74 -1.36
C CYS A 87 10.22 1.57 -1.90
N LYS A 88 11.08 2.05 -0.99
CA LYS A 88 12.35 2.70 -1.31
C LYS A 88 13.47 1.85 -0.73
N THR A 89 14.39 1.44 -1.60
CA THR A 89 15.65 0.79 -1.21
C THR A 89 16.73 1.87 -0.99
N SER A 90 17.57 1.69 0.03
CA SER A 90 18.70 2.59 0.32
C SER A 90 19.86 2.37 -0.63
#